data_AF-A0A7C3REM1-F1
#
_entry.id   AF-A0A7C3REM1-F1
#
_cell.length_a   1.000
_cell.length_b   1.000
_cell.length_c   1.000
_cell.angle_alpha   90.00
_cell.angle_beta   90.00
_cell.angle_gamma   90.00
#
_symmetry.space_group_name_H-M   'P 1'
#
loop_
_entity.id
_entity.type
_entity.pdbx_description
1 polymer ?
#
loop_
_entity_poly.entity_id
_entity_poly.type
_entity_poly.pdbx_seq_one_letter_code
_entity_poly.pdbx_strand_id
1 'polypeptide(L)'
;MTSGKTISGNGTVIGNFTVGSEAVLAPGSNGIGTLTFSNALVLVPGSSNVFEISNTPLTNDTVRVFGPLTLGGTLVVTNVGGTLAPGNTFKLFNAQSYAGSFGSILLPPLPSPLAWDISGLNINGTIKVIVATPPFINRIEVMGTNIVITGTGGVPCGTYTLLSSTNLALPIAMWTPIATNAFDGNGNFAITNGISPDAPQKFYMLQVP
;
A
#
# COMPACT_ATOMS: atom_id res chain seq x y z
N MET A 1 1.00 24.35 -7.85
CA MET A 1 1.52 24.98 -6.61
C MET A 1 3.02 24.72 -6.52
N THR A 2 3.82 25.68 -6.06
CA THR A 2 5.28 25.54 -5.88
C THR A 2 5.64 24.90 -4.53
N SER A 3 6.91 24.53 -4.35
CA SER A 3 7.47 23.89 -3.14
C SER A 3 7.13 24.63 -1.83
N GLY A 4 6.97 23.86 -0.75
CA GLY A 4 6.82 24.33 0.62
C GLY A 4 5.45 24.95 0.96
N LYS A 5 4.45 24.74 0.11
CA LYS A 5 3.09 25.27 0.29
C LYS A 5 2.10 24.14 0.58
N THR A 6 1.04 24.46 1.32
CA THR A 6 -0.05 23.54 1.65
C THR A 6 -1.34 24.01 0.99
N ILE A 7 -2.09 23.11 0.38
CA ILE A 7 -3.51 23.32 0.04
C ILE A 7 -4.36 22.49 0.97
N SER A 8 -5.29 23.17 1.63
CA SER A 8 -6.25 22.57 2.53
C SER A 8 -7.62 23.23 2.42
N GLY A 9 -8.59 22.63 3.10
CA GLY A 9 -9.97 23.10 3.20
C GLY A 9 -10.97 22.15 2.55
N ASN A 10 -12.22 22.60 2.51
CA ASN A 10 -13.36 21.86 1.99
C ASN A 10 -13.87 22.40 0.64
N GLY A 11 -13.08 23.28 0.02
CA GLY A 11 -13.50 24.08 -1.12
C GLY A 11 -13.42 23.36 -2.46
N THR A 12 -13.60 24.13 -3.53
CA THR A 12 -13.37 23.67 -4.91
C THR A 12 -12.23 24.44 -5.55
N VAL A 13 -11.29 23.71 -6.14
CA VAL A 13 -10.25 24.23 -7.03
C VAL A 13 -10.73 24.14 -8.47
N ILE A 14 -10.78 25.28 -9.14
CA ILE A 14 -11.25 25.39 -10.52
C ILE A 14 -10.08 25.19 -11.50
N GLY A 15 -10.29 24.36 -12.52
CA GLY A 15 -9.29 24.02 -13.54
C GLY A 15 -8.40 22.84 -13.18
N ASN A 16 -7.40 22.60 -14.03
CA ASN A 16 -6.36 21.60 -13.80
C ASN A 16 -5.46 22.04 -12.65
N PHE A 17 -5.04 21.10 -11.80
CA PHE A 17 -4.19 21.40 -10.67
C PHE A 17 -3.04 20.41 -10.52
N THR A 18 -1.90 20.93 -10.07
CA THR A 18 -0.71 20.14 -9.78
C THR A 18 -0.18 20.49 -8.39
N VAL A 19 -0.08 19.46 -7.55
CA VAL A 19 0.62 19.51 -6.26
C VAL A 19 2.09 19.21 -6.56
N GLY A 20 2.94 20.23 -6.48
CA GLY A 20 4.36 20.12 -6.82
C GLY A 20 5.17 19.34 -5.79
N SER A 21 6.45 19.11 -6.09
CA SER A 21 7.39 18.57 -5.10
C SER A 21 7.45 19.46 -3.87
N GLU A 22 7.56 18.85 -2.69
CA GLU A 22 7.59 19.51 -1.37
C GLU A 22 6.32 20.30 -1.02
N ALA A 23 5.27 20.21 -1.84
CA ALA A 23 3.96 20.73 -1.51
C ALA A 23 3.11 19.70 -0.75
N VAL A 24 2.16 20.19 0.03
CA VAL A 24 1.24 19.38 0.82
C VAL A 24 -0.19 19.54 0.31
N LEU A 25 -0.86 18.42 0.07
CA LEU A 25 -2.31 18.34 -0.10
C LEU A 25 -2.92 17.77 1.17
N ALA A 26 -3.82 18.51 1.82
CA ALA A 26 -4.48 18.10 3.06
C ALA A 26 -5.97 18.49 3.02
N PRO A 27 -6.87 17.61 2.54
CA PRO A 27 -8.31 17.88 2.56
C PRO A 27 -8.80 18.22 3.96
N GLY A 28 -9.87 19.02 4.05
CA GLY A 28 -10.40 19.43 5.35
C GLY A 28 -9.63 20.58 5.99
N SER A 29 -10.04 20.98 7.19
CA SER A 29 -9.49 22.16 7.89
C SER A 29 -9.23 21.82 9.35
N ASN A 30 -8.20 20.99 9.58
CA ASN A 30 -7.89 20.36 10.88
C ASN A 30 -9.02 19.44 11.35
N GLY A 31 -9.44 18.54 10.45
CA GLY A 31 -10.56 17.65 10.65
C GLY A 31 -11.10 17.15 9.32
N ILE A 32 -11.75 15.99 9.39
CA ILE A 32 -12.23 15.23 8.25
C ILE A 32 -13.09 16.09 7.32
N GLY A 33 -12.70 16.13 6.04
CA GLY A 33 -13.28 17.01 5.05
C GLY A 33 -13.15 16.53 3.61
N THR A 34 -13.64 17.35 2.67
CA THR A 34 -13.57 17.03 1.24
C THR A 34 -13.06 18.21 0.45
N LEU A 35 -11.90 18.05 -0.21
CA LEU A 35 -11.39 19.04 -1.16
C LEU A 35 -11.72 18.60 -2.58
N THR A 36 -12.37 19.48 -3.33
CA THR A 36 -12.84 19.18 -4.70
C THR A 36 -11.95 19.83 -5.74
N PHE A 37 -11.64 19.10 -6.80
CA PHE A 37 -10.98 19.57 -8.01
C PHE A 37 -11.92 19.39 -9.20
N SER A 38 -12.22 20.49 -9.89
CA SER A 38 -13.17 20.50 -11.01
C SER A 38 -12.65 19.84 -12.29
N ASN A 39 -11.33 19.59 -12.39
CA ASN A 39 -10.71 18.95 -13.54
C ASN A 39 -9.52 18.07 -13.06
N ALA A 40 -8.54 17.81 -13.92
CA ALA A 40 -7.42 16.92 -13.64
C ALA A 40 -6.61 17.36 -12.40
N LEU A 41 -6.18 16.37 -11.61
CA LEU A 41 -5.26 16.55 -10.49
C LEU A 41 -4.01 15.69 -10.69
N VAL A 42 -2.84 16.30 -10.55
CA VAL A 42 -1.54 15.60 -10.57
C VAL A 42 -0.82 15.78 -9.25
N LEU A 43 -0.47 14.67 -8.61
CA LEU A 43 0.35 14.61 -7.40
C LEU A 43 1.78 14.26 -7.84
N VAL A 44 2.69 15.22 -7.82
CA VAL A 44 4.06 15.01 -8.33
C VAL A 44 4.88 14.18 -7.32
N PRO A 45 5.83 13.33 -7.75
CA PRO A 45 6.85 12.77 -6.87
C PRO A 45 7.49 13.85 -5.98
N GLY A 46 7.63 13.55 -4.69
CA GLY A 46 8.10 14.51 -3.68
C GLY A 46 6.98 15.37 -3.03
N SER A 47 5.74 15.30 -3.51
CA SER A 47 4.57 15.85 -2.79
C SER A 47 4.18 14.99 -1.58
N SER A 48 3.55 15.61 -0.58
CA SER A 48 2.94 14.91 0.56
C SER A 48 1.42 15.06 0.52
N ASN A 49 0.70 13.95 0.64
CA ASN A 49 -0.75 13.90 0.55
C ASN A 49 -1.28 13.34 1.87
N VAL A 50 -1.79 14.24 2.72
CA VAL A 50 -2.13 13.96 4.11
C VAL A 50 -3.64 13.80 4.25
N PHE A 51 -4.07 12.72 4.87
CA PHE A 51 -5.46 12.33 5.05
C PHE A 51 -5.72 11.89 6.49
N GLU A 52 -6.89 12.24 7.00
CA GLU A 52 -7.43 11.83 8.29
C GLU A 52 -8.54 10.80 8.07
N ILE A 53 -8.57 9.75 8.90
CA ILE A 53 -9.64 8.74 8.92
C ILE A 53 -10.17 8.58 10.34
N SER A 54 -11.40 8.09 10.48
CA SER A 54 -11.99 7.73 11.77
C SER A 54 -12.89 6.51 11.62
N ASN A 55 -12.95 5.65 12.63
CA ASN A 55 -13.96 4.59 12.76
C ASN A 55 -15.10 4.99 13.73
N THR A 56 -15.08 6.19 14.29
CA THR A 56 -16.15 6.68 15.18
C THR A 56 -16.36 8.18 15.00
N PRO A 57 -17.25 8.61 14.07
CA PRO A 57 -17.96 7.78 13.09
C PRO A 57 -17.01 7.24 12.00
N LEU A 58 -17.45 6.22 11.25
CA LEU A 58 -16.70 5.72 10.09
C LEU A 58 -16.71 6.77 8.97
N THR A 59 -15.63 7.52 8.83
CA THR A 59 -15.49 8.61 7.85
C THR A 59 -14.02 8.91 7.56
N ASN A 60 -13.75 9.68 6.52
CA ASN A 60 -12.40 10.01 6.07
C ASN A 60 -12.33 11.31 5.27
N ASP A 61 -11.15 11.90 5.25
CA ASP A 61 -10.78 12.90 4.26
C ASP A 61 -10.96 12.35 2.85
N THR A 62 -11.50 13.18 1.95
CA THR A 62 -11.69 12.82 0.56
C THR A 62 -11.15 13.89 -0.37
N VAL A 63 -10.36 13.49 -1.36
CA VAL A 63 -10.09 14.31 -2.54
C VAL A 63 -11.04 13.87 -3.64
N ARG A 64 -11.91 14.78 -4.07
CA ARG A 64 -12.84 14.54 -5.16
C ARG A 64 -12.33 15.22 -6.42
N VAL A 65 -12.17 14.48 -7.51
CA VAL A 65 -11.62 14.95 -8.78
C VAL A 65 -12.62 14.65 -9.89
N PHE A 66 -13.10 15.68 -10.58
CA PHE A 66 -14.04 15.50 -11.70
C PHE A 66 -13.36 15.07 -13.01
N GLY A 67 -12.03 15.04 -13.06
CA GLY A 67 -11.23 14.55 -14.18
C GLY A 67 -10.28 13.40 -13.77
N PRO A 68 -9.21 13.17 -14.56
CA PRO A 68 -8.21 12.16 -14.22
C PRO A 68 -7.37 12.56 -13.01
N LEU A 69 -7.02 11.58 -12.18
CA LEU A 69 -6.09 11.70 -11.07
C LEU A 69 -4.80 10.93 -11.37
N THR A 70 -3.66 11.63 -11.36
CA THR A 70 -2.33 10.99 -11.41
C THR A 70 -1.72 11.00 -10.01
N LEU A 71 -1.54 9.81 -9.44
CA LEU A 71 -0.96 9.58 -8.12
C LEU A 71 0.58 9.61 -8.19
N GLY A 72 1.17 10.15 -7.13
CA GLY A 72 2.61 10.30 -6.95
C GLY A 72 2.91 10.89 -5.58
N GLY A 73 4.19 10.96 -5.24
CA GLY A 73 4.63 11.43 -3.93
C GLY A 73 4.33 10.43 -2.81
N THR A 74 4.10 10.95 -1.60
CA THR A 74 3.84 10.16 -0.40
C THR A 74 2.39 10.31 0.03
N LEU A 75 1.71 9.20 0.30
CA LEU A 75 0.41 9.18 0.98
C LEU A 75 0.65 9.02 2.49
N VAL A 76 0.06 9.90 3.30
CA VAL A 76 0.13 9.85 4.76
C VAL A 76 -1.29 9.81 5.30
N VAL A 77 -1.63 8.76 6.04
CA VAL A 77 -2.94 8.59 6.63
C VAL A 77 -2.83 8.53 8.15
N THR A 78 -3.64 9.31 8.86
CA THR A 78 -3.72 9.33 10.33
C THR A 78 -5.11 8.92 10.79
N ASN A 79 -5.20 8.00 11.74
CA ASN A 79 -6.46 7.69 12.41
C ASN A 79 -6.70 8.69 13.55
N VAL A 80 -7.75 9.50 13.44
CA VAL A 80 -8.08 10.56 14.40
C VAL A 80 -9.21 10.18 15.36
N GLY A 81 -9.87 9.03 15.16
CA GLY A 81 -10.96 8.59 16.04
C GLY A 81 -11.35 7.13 15.90
N GLY A 82 -11.71 6.50 17.01
CA GLY A 82 -12.15 5.09 17.04
C GLY A 82 -11.03 4.07 16.80
N THR A 83 -11.32 2.81 17.10
CA THR A 83 -10.41 1.68 16.84
C THR A 83 -10.72 1.07 15.47
N LEU A 84 -9.73 1.00 14.58
CA LEU A 84 -9.89 0.40 13.26
C LEU A 84 -10.16 -1.11 13.36
N ALA A 85 -11.07 -1.61 12.53
CA ALA A 85 -11.55 -3.00 12.54
C ALA A 85 -11.67 -3.58 11.12
N PRO A 86 -11.63 -4.93 10.97
CA PRO A 86 -11.85 -5.59 9.68
C PRO A 86 -13.10 -5.09 8.96
N GLY A 87 -12.97 -4.88 7.64
CA GLY A 87 -14.06 -4.41 6.79
C GLY A 87 -14.19 -2.89 6.72
N ASN A 88 -13.57 -2.13 7.64
CA ASN A 88 -13.50 -0.67 7.51
C ASN A 88 -12.82 -0.30 6.19
N THR A 89 -13.49 0.54 5.40
CA THR A 89 -13.04 0.95 4.07
C THR A 89 -13.13 2.47 4.00
N PHE A 90 -12.05 3.12 3.55
CA PHE A 90 -11.93 4.56 3.48
C PHE A 90 -11.69 5.00 2.05
N LYS A 91 -12.58 5.86 1.52
CA LYS A 91 -12.53 6.35 0.13
C LYS A 91 -11.76 7.67 0.09
N LEU A 92 -10.43 7.58 0.04
CA LEU A 92 -9.55 8.75 0.06
C LEU A 92 -9.63 9.55 -1.24
N PHE A 93 -9.77 8.86 -2.38
CA PHE A 93 -9.81 9.51 -3.68
C PHE A 93 -11.05 9.11 -4.47
N ASN A 94 -11.79 10.08 -5.00
CA ASN A 94 -12.92 9.87 -5.88
C ASN A 94 -12.66 10.59 -7.21
N ALA A 95 -12.16 9.86 -8.21
CA ALA A 95 -11.78 10.39 -9.52
C ALA A 95 -12.45 9.62 -10.67
N GLN A 96 -12.48 10.22 -11.86
CA GLN A 96 -13.01 9.56 -13.06
C GLN A 96 -12.08 8.43 -13.55
N SER A 97 -10.78 8.64 -13.44
CA SER A 97 -9.75 7.64 -13.75
C SER A 97 -8.51 7.87 -12.89
N TYR A 98 -7.71 6.81 -12.72
CA TYR A 98 -6.53 6.78 -11.88
C TYR A 98 -5.32 6.35 -12.70
N ALA A 99 -4.18 7.01 -12.50
CA ALA A 99 -2.90 6.68 -13.10
C ALA A 99 -1.76 6.94 -12.11
N GLY A 100 -0.55 6.47 -12.42
CA GLY A 100 0.62 6.62 -11.55
C GLY A 100 0.51 5.77 -10.28
N SER A 101 1.38 6.02 -9.30
CA SER A 101 1.37 5.35 -8.00
C SER A 101 2.09 6.21 -6.97
N PHE A 102 1.72 6.08 -5.70
CA PHE A 102 2.53 6.66 -4.63
C PHE A 102 3.91 5.99 -4.58
N GLY A 103 4.96 6.78 -4.35
CA GLY A 103 6.30 6.26 -4.09
C GLY A 103 6.48 5.76 -2.65
N SER A 104 5.66 6.27 -1.73
CA SER A 104 5.61 5.83 -0.34
C SER A 104 4.20 5.96 0.23
N ILE A 105 3.83 5.05 1.11
CA ILE A 105 2.51 5.00 1.76
C ILE A 105 2.73 4.78 3.26
N LEU A 106 2.30 5.73 4.08
CA LEU A 106 2.40 5.71 5.54
C LEU A 106 0.98 5.61 6.11
N LEU A 107 0.62 4.46 6.67
CA LEU A 107 -0.72 4.20 7.23
C LEU A 107 -0.66 4.06 8.75
N PRO A 108 -1.77 4.26 9.47
CA PRO A 108 -1.84 4.04 10.91
C PRO A 108 -1.46 2.58 11.24
N PRO A 109 -0.69 2.34 12.32
CA PRO A 109 -0.34 1.00 12.72
C PRO A 109 -1.59 0.21 13.10
N LEU A 110 -1.60 -1.07 12.76
CA LEU A 110 -2.68 -1.99 13.06
C LEU A 110 -2.16 -3.12 13.97
N PRO A 111 -2.91 -3.54 15.00
CA PRO A 111 -2.53 -4.70 15.79
C PRO A 111 -2.70 -5.99 14.96
N SER A 112 -1.81 -6.96 15.15
CA SER A 112 -1.97 -8.29 14.56
C SER A 112 -3.32 -8.92 14.98
N PRO A 113 -4.06 -9.58 14.08
CA PRO A 113 -3.71 -9.96 12.70
C PRO A 113 -4.23 -8.98 11.63
N LEU A 114 -4.46 -7.71 11.95
CA LEU A 114 -5.00 -6.75 10.99
C LEU A 114 -3.94 -6.23 10.03
N ALA A 115 -4.35 -6.02 8.78
CA ALA A 115 -3.50 -5.44 7.74
C ALA A 115 -4.28 -4.47 6.85
N TRP A 116 -3.55 -3.64 6.12
CA TRP A 116 -4.10 -2.75 5.11
C TRP A 116 -4.08 -3.40 3.74
N ASP A 117 -5.25 -3.53 3.14
CA ASP A 117 -5.43 -3.77 1.71
C ASP A 117 -5.48 -2.41 0.98
N ILE A 118 -4.48 -2.19 0.13
CA ILE A 118 -4.32 -0.96 -0.65
C ILE A 118 -4.56 -1.16 -2.14
N SER A 119 -5.01 -2.35 -2.56
CA SER A 119 -5.25 -2.68 -3.98
C SER A 119 -6.27 -1.75 -4.63
N GLY A 120 -7.16 -1.16 -3.84
CA GLY A 120 -8.16 -0.19 -4.28
C GLY A 120 -7.59 1.18 -4.65
N LEU A 121 -6.40 1.59 -4.19
CA LEU A 121 -5.91 2.98 -4.36
C LEU A 121 -5.88 3.43 -5.82
N ASN A 122 -5.41 2.57 -6.72
CA ASN A 122 -5.28 2.85 -8.15
C ASN A 122 -6.50 2.46 -8.99
N ILE A 123 -7.56 1.94 -8.36
CA ILE A 123 -8.75 1.42 -9.05
C ILE A 123 -9.96 2.28 -8.70
N ASN A 124 -10.19 2.45 -7.41
CA ASN A 124 -11.33 3.17 -6.86
C ASN A 124 -10.91 4.09 -5.71
N GLY A 125 -9.62 4.36 -5.48
CA GLY A 125 -9.15 5.29 -4.46
C GLY A 125 -9.47 4.91 -3.02
N THR A 126 -9.65 3.61 -2.72
CA THR A 126 -9.91 3.14 -1.36
C THR A 126 -8.71 2.42 -0.73
N ILE A 127 -8.61 2.52 0.61
CA ILE A 127 -7.87 1.58 1.45
C ILE A 127 -8.84 0.84 2.36
N LYS A 128 -8.50 -0.40 2.74
CA LYS A 128 -9.38 -1.26 3.55
C LYS A 128 -8.60 -1.99 4.63
N VAL A 129 -9.19 -2.06 5.82
CA VAL A 129 -8.68 -2.91 6.90
C VAL A 129 -9.20 -4.33 6.68
N ILE A 130 -8.28 -5.30 6.65
CA ILE A 130 -8.59 -6.72 6.51
C ILE A 130 -7.94 -7.52 7.64
N VAL A 131 -8.32 -8.78 7.76
CA VAL A 131 -7.57 -9.77 8.54
C VAL A 131 -6.55 -10.40 7.60
N ALA A 132 -5.26 -10.27 7.93
CA ALA A 132 -4.21 -10.99 7.22
C ALA A 132 -4.28 -12.48 7.60
N THR A 133 -4.29 -13.33 6.58
CA THR A 133 -4.12 -14.78 6.73
C THR A 133 -2.70 -15.17 6.33
N PRO A 134 -2.13 -16.24 6.91
CA PRO A 134 -0.86 -16.77 6.44
C PRO A 134 -0.93 -17.12 4.94
N PRO A 135 0.05 -16.72 4.12
CA PRO A 135 0.08 -17.08 2.71
C PRO A 135 0.39 -18.57 2.53
N PHE A 136 -0.07 -19.14 1.43
CA PHE A 136 0.14 -20.53 1.06
C PHE A 136 1.12 -20.63 -0.10
N ILE A 137 2.11 -21.52 0.02
CA ILE A 137 2.92 -21.94 -1.14
C ILE A 137 2.12 -23.01 -1.87
N ASN A 138 1.71 -22.72 -3.10
CA ASN A 138 0.93 -23.65 -3.92
C ASN A 138 1.83 -24.60 -4.70
N ARG A 139 2.96 -24.10 -5.22
CA ARG A 139 3.85 -24.88 -6.08
C ARG A 139 5.30 -24.43 -5.92
N ILE A 140 6.17 -25.42 -5.95
CA ILE A 140 7.62 -25.26 -6.04
C ILE A 140 8.07 -26.08 -7.25
N GLU A 141 8.77 -25.45 -8.19
CA GLU A 141 9.29 -26.13 -9.37
C GLU A 141 10.74 -25.72 -9.66
N VAL A 142 11.49 -26.60 -10.33
CA VAL A 142 12.83 -26.30 -10.82
C VAL A 142 12.74 -25.92 -12.29
N MET A 143 13.30 -24.77 -12.64
CA MET A 143 13.39 -24.28 -14.01
C MET A 143 14.83 -23.91 -14.33
N GLY A 144 15.51 -24.78 -15.07
CA GLY A 144 16.95 -24.65 -15.33
C GLY A 144 17.76 -24.74 -14.02
N THR A 145 18.49 -23.68 -13.69
CA THR A 145 19.29 -23.56 -12.46
C THR A 145 18.56 -22.81 -11.33
N ASN A 146 17.27 -22.50 -11.50
CA ASN A 146 16.49 -21.76 -10.53
C ASN A 146 15.36 -22.61 -9.95
N ILE A 147 14.97 -22.30 -8.72
CA ILE A 147 13.70 -22.70 -8.14
C ILE A 147 12.70 -21.56 -8.34
N VAL A 148 11.47 -21.90 -8.72
CA VAL A 148 10.34 -20.98 -8.81
C VAL A 148 9.31 -21.39 -7.77
N ILE A 149 8.98 -20.47 -6.88
CA ILE A 149 8.01 -20.65 -5.80
C ILE A 149 6.83 -19.75 -6.10
N THR A 150 5.64 -20.34 -6.20
CA THR A 150 4.40 -19.61 -6.44
C THR A 150 3.38 -19.90 -5.35
N GLY A 151 2.53 -18.93 -5.08
CA GLY A 151 1.50 -19.09 -4.07
C GLY A 151 0.48 -17.97 -4.00
N THR A 152 -0.38 -18.06 -3.00
CA THR A 152 -1.58 -17.22 -2.85
C THR A 152 -1.86 -16.90 -1.38
N GLY A 153 -2.90 -16.10 -1.10
CA GLY A 153 -3.39 -15.83 0.25
C GLY A 153 -2.64 -14.74 1.01
N GLY A 154 -1.75 -14.00 0.34
CA GLY A 154 -1.13 -12.80 0.89
C GLY A 154 -2.09 -11.62 0.94
N VAL A 155 -1.70 -10.59 1.71
CA VAL A 155 -2.39 -9.30 1.68
C VAL A 155 -2.20 -8.68 0.29
N PRO A 156 -3.27 -8.29 -0.43
CA PRO A 156 -3.15 -7.66 -1.74
C PRO A 156 -2.24 -6.44 -1.73
N CYS A 157 -1.29 -6.39 -2.68
CA CYS A 157 -0.24 -5.36 -2.75
C CYS A 157 0.65 -5.24 -1.49
N GLY A 158 0.53 -6.16 -0.53
CA GLY A 158 1.39 -6.24 0.64
C GLY A 158 2.76 -6.80 0.30
N THR A 159 3.74 -6.60 1.17
CA THR A 159 5.10 -7.13 1.00
C THR A 159 5.28 -8.47 1.71
N TYR A 160 6.24 -9.24 1.24
CA TYR A 160 6.73 -10.45 1.89
C TYR A 160 8.24 -10.59 1.69
N THR A 161 8.87 -11.33 2.60
CA THR A 161 10.29 -11.69 2.51
C THR A 161 10.41 -13.21 2.40
N LEU A 162 11.18 -13.67 1.42
CA LEU A 162 11.58 -15.06 1.31
C LEU A 162 12.83 -15.26 2.18
N LEU A 163 12.74 -16.17 3.13
CA LEU A 163 13.85 -16.60 3.99
C LEU A 163 14.37 -17.96 3.53
N SER A 164 15.66 -18.21 3.73
CA SER A 164 16.26 -19.53 3.54
C SER A 164 17.15 -19.96 4.70
N SER A 165 17.27 -21.28 4.88
CA SER A 165 18.15 -21.91 5.85
C SER A 165 18.63 -23.28 5.34
N THR A 166 19.80 -23.72 5.78
CA THR A 166 20.26 -25.12 5.60
C THR A 166 19.83 -26.02 6.75
N ASN A 167 19.26 -25.46 7.82
CA ASN A 167 18.79 -26.20 8.99
C ASN A 167 17.39 -25.73 9.40
N LEU A 168 16.41 -26.61 9.23
CA LEU A 168 14.99 -26.35 9.53
C LEU A 168 14.74 -26.06 11.03
N ALA A 169 15.60 -26.54 11.92
CA ALA A 169 15.45 -26.39 13.37
C ALA A 169 16.00 -25.05 13.91
N LEU A 170 16.67 -24.25 13.08
CA LEU A 170 17.13 -22.92 13.53
C LEU A 170 15.92 -22.01 13.83
N PRO A 171 16.00 -21.18 14.88
CA PRO A 171 15.01 -20.12 15.11
C PRO A 171 14.82 -19.27 13.85
N ILE A 172 13.57 -18.87 13.55
CA ILE A 172 13.24 -18.10 12.33
C ILE A 172 14.10 -16.82 12.22
N ALA A 173 14.41 -16.18 13.34
CA ALA A 173 15.27 -15.00 13.39
C ALA A 173 16.72 -15.25 12.91
N MET A 174 17.15 -16.51 12.81
CA MET A 174 18.45 -16.92 12.28
C MET A 174 18.40 -17.36 10.81
N TRP A 175 17.22 -17.40 10.19
CA TRP A 175 17.11 -17.68 8.76
C TRP A 175 17.53 -16.44 7.96
N THR A 176 18.17 -16.66 6.82
CA THR A 176 18.71 -15.57 6.00
C THR A 176 17.66 -15.04 5.03
N PRO A 177 17.36 -13.73 5.01
CA PRO A 177 16.50 -13.14 3.98
C PRO A 177 17.22 -13.12 2.65
N ILE A 178 16.59 -13.68 1.61
CA ILE A 178 17.19 -13.75 0.26
C ILE A 178 16.53 -12.80 -0.74
N ALA A 179 15.27 -12.42 -0.51
CA ALA A 179 14.56 -11.45 -1.34
C ALA A 179 13.33 -10.89 -0.62
N THR A 180 13.01 -9.64 -0.92
CA THR A 180 11.75 -8.98 -0.52
C THR A 180 10.99 -8.62 -1.79
N ASN A 181 9.71 -8.99 -1.85
CA ASN A 181 8.84 -8.72 -3.00
C ASN A 181 7.42 -8.37 -2.52
N ALA A 182 6.51 -8.07 -3.44
CA ALA A 182 5.12 -7.78 -3.14
C ALA A 182 4.19 -8.85 -3.73
N PHE A 183 3.06 -9.09 -3.05
CA PHE A 183 1.94 -9.80 -3.65
C PHE A 183 1.29 -8.92 -4.73
N ASP A 184 0.66 -9.55 -5.72
CA ASP A 184 -0.17 -8.84 -6.70
C ASP A 184 -1.45 -8.27 -6.08
N GLY A 185 -2.28 -7.61 -6.89
CA GLY A 185 -3.56 -7.02 -6.45
C GLY A 185 -4.61 -8.04 -5.99
N ASN A 186 -4.34 -9.35 -6.11
CA ASN A 186 -5.20 -10.43 -5.64
C ASN A 186 -4.55 -11.24 -4.49
N GLY A 187 -3.35 -10.86 -4.03
CA GLY A 187 -2.64 -11.59 -2.98
C GLY A 187 -1.84 -12.80 -3.48
N ASN A 188 -1.59 -12.92 -4.79
CA ASN A 188 -0.74 -13.96 -5.36
C ASN A 188 0.72 -13.53 -5.40
N PHE A 189 1.63 -14.49 -5.44
CA PHE A 189 3.06 -14.22 -5.62
C PHE A 189 3.75 -15.28 -6.48
N ALA A 190 4.86 -14.86 -7.10
CA ALA A 190 5.82 -15.71 -7.76
C ALA A 190 7.22 -15.18 -7.50
N ILE A 191 8.13 -16.05 -7.07
CA ILE A 191 9.52 -15.68 -6.77
C ILE A 191 10.49 -16.74 -7.24
N THR A 192 11.60 -16.29 -7.82
CA THR A 192 12.66 -17.15 -8.34
C THR A 192 13.91 -17.02 -7.48
N ASN A 193 14.57 -18.12 -7.18
CA ASN A 193 15.85 -18.11 -6.48
C ASN A 193 16.84 -19.10 -7.12
N GLY A 194 18.11 -18.73 -7.20
CA GLY A 194 19.15 -19.61 -7.73
C GLY A 194 19.36 -20.84 -6.86
N ILE A 195 19.51 -22.01 -7.48
CA ILE A 195 19.91 -23.24 -6.80
C ILE A 195 21.43 -23.19 -6.62
N SER A 196 21.87 -23.30 -5.37
CA SER A 196 23.30 -23.34 -5.04
C SER A 196 23.79 -24.78 -5.19
N PRO A 197 24.73 -25.07 -6.12
CA PRO A 197 25.24 -26.43 -6.32
C PRO A 197 25.89 -27.02 -5.07
N ASP A 198 26.50 -26.17 -4.24
CA ASP A 198 27.22 -26.55 -3.02
C ASP A 198 26.33 -26.75 -1.79
N ALA A 199 25.01 -26.55 -1.93
CA ALA A 199 24.04 -26.74 -0.85
C ALA A 199 23.07 -27.87 -1.21
N PRO A 200 23.34 -29.13 -0.79
CA PRO A 200 22.53 -30.28 -1.18
C PRO A 200 21.09 -30.22 -0.66
N GLN A 201 20.82 -29.40 0.36
CA GLN A 201 19.49 -29.14 0.89
C GLN A 201 19.37 -27.69 1.36
N LYS A 202 18.22 -27.05 1.04
CA LYS A 202 17.79 -25.76 1.60
C LYS A 202 16.32 -25.81 1.94
N PHE A 203 15.95 -25.08 2.98
CA PHE A 203 14.59 -24.83 3.41
C PHE A 203 14.21 -23.39 3.11
N TYR A 204 12.94 -23.16 2.81
CA TYR A 204 12.40 -21.85 2.46
C TYR A 204 11.17 -21.54 3.29
N MET A 205 11.01 -20.27 3.66
CA MET A 205 9.86 -19.78 4.41
C MET A 205 9.46 -18.40 3.89
N LEU A 206 8.15 -18.16 3.77
CA LEU A 206 7.62 -16.83 3.53
C LEU A 206 7.33 -16.16 4.85
N GLN A 207 7.89 -14.97 5.03
CA GLN A 207 7.60 -14.10 6.16
C GLN A 207 6.82 -12.90 5.65
N VAL A 208 5.68 -12.62 6.29
CA VAL A 208 4.93 -11.37 6.11
C VAL A 208 5.23 -10.42 7.27
N PRO A 209 5.16 -9.09 7.06
CA PRO A 209 5.35 -8.09 8.11
C PRO A 209 4.42 -8.22 9.31
#